data_AF-A0A7Y5DER0-F1
#
_entry.id   AF-A0A7Y5DER0-F1
#
_cell.length_a   1.000
_cell.length_b   1.000
_cell.length_c   1.000
_cell.angle_alpha   90.00
_cell.angle_beta   90.00
_cell.angle_gamma   90.00
#
_symmetry.space_group_name_H-M   'P 1'
#
loop_
_entity.id
_entity.type
_entity.pdbx_description
1 polymer ?
#
loop_
_entity_poly.entity_id
_entity_poly.type
_entity_poly.pdbx_seq_one_letter_code
_entity_poly.pdbx_strand_id
1 'polypeptide(L)' 'MTVPSATTTTILDLIARSPGCNLEDIVFSCRGLTWNQVFLEVDRLSRTGQVCLTQQRPGYYIVAPPTARRGL' A
#
# COMPACT_ATOMS: atom_id res chain seq x y z
N MET A 1 1.37 9.00 20.07
CA MET A 1 1.50 9.20 18.61
C MET A 1 2.79 8.51 18.18
N THR A 2 2.69 7.38 17.49
CA THR A 2 3.87 6.65 16.99
C THR A 2 4.30 7.31 15.69
N VAL A 3 5.57 7.73 15.60
CA VAL A 3 6.11 8.28 14.35
C VAL A 3 6.12 7.15 13.30
N PRO A 4 5.58 7.36 12.09
CA PRO A 4 5.65 6.37 11.03
C PRO A 4 7.11 6.06 10.69
N SER A 5 7.41 4.80 10.41
CA SER A 5 8.74 4.43 9.93
C SER A 5 9.02 5.06 8.57
N ALA A 6 10.29 5.22 8.18
CA ALA A 6 10.65 5.73 6.85
C ALA A 6 10.02 4.93 5.70
N THR A 7 9.90 3.61 5.89
CA THR A 7 9.18 2.71 4.99
C THR A 7 7.70 3.05 4.90
N THR A 8 7.04 3.23 6.05
CA THR A 8 5.62 3.60 6.12
C THR A 8 5.34 4.90 5.37
N THR A 9 6.15 5.93 5.60
CA THR A 9 6.02 7.23 4.93
C THR A 9 6.18 7.09 3.42
N THR A 10 7.19 6.36 2.97
CA THR A 10 7.46 6.15 1.54
C THR A 10 6.31 5.43 0.83
N ILE A 11 5.76 4.38 1.46
CA ILE A 11 4.63 3.61 0.93
C ILE A 11 3.37 4.49 0.86
N LEU A 12 3.07 5.24 1.92
CA LEU A 12 1.91 6.15 1.94
C LEU A 12 2.03 7.26 0.89
N ASP A 13 3.21 7.86 0.76
CA ASP A 13 3.49 8.89 -0.24
C ASP A 13 3.32 8.35 -1.66
N LEU A 14 3.74 7.10 -1.91
CA LEU A 14 3.58 6.46 -3.20
C LEU A 14 2.10 6.19 -3.53
N ILE A 15 1.34 5.65 -2.57
CA ILE A 15 -0.10 5.38 -2.75
C ILE A 15 -0.89 6.68 -2.95
N ALA A 16 -0.47 7.76 -2.28
CA ALA A 16 -1.07 9.09 -2.46
C ALA A 16 -0.80 9.65 -3.86
N ARG A 17 0.39 9.43 -4.43
CA ARG A 17 0.75 9.86 -5.79
C ARG A 17 0.15 8.97 -6.89
N SER A 18 -0.09 7.69 -6.59
CA SER A 18 -0.66 6.73 -7.55
C SER A 18 -1.76 5.88 -6.88
N PRO A 19 -2.97 6.45 -6.69
CA PRO A 19 -4.11 5.69 -6.18
C PRO A 19 -4.48 4.55 -7.12
N GLY A 20 -4.66 3.34 -6.57
CA GLY A 20 -5.01 2.17 -7.38
C GLY A 20 -3.80 1.44 -7.99
N CYS A 21 -2.58 1.80 -7.61
CA CYS A 21 -1.38 1.03 -7.96
C CYS A 21 -1.46 -0.40 -7.39
N ASN A 22 -0.75 -1.33 -8.04
CA ASN A 22 -0.62 -2.68 -7.52
C ASN A 22 0.59 -2.81 -6.58
N LEU A 23 0.68 -3.92 -5.84
CA LEU A 23 1.82 -4.15 -4.94
C LEU A 23 3.16 -4.21 -5.66
N GLU A 24 3.19 -4.70 -6.90
CA GLU A 24 4.40 -4.82 -7.71
C GLU A 24 5.00 -3.44 -8.02
N ASP A 25 4.15 -2.43 -8.28
CA ASP A 25 4.55 -1.04 -8.50
C ASP A 25 5.19 -0.44 -7.24
N ILE A 26 4.65 -0.77 -6.06
CA ILE A 26 5.20 -0.35 -4.76
C ILE A 26 6.57 -0.99 -4.54
N VAL A 27 6.69 -2.30 -4.79
CA VAL A 27 7.95 -3.05 -4.65
C VAL A 27 9.02 -2.50 -5.58
N PHE A 28 8.66 -2.21 -6.84
CA PHE A 28 9.58 -1.64 -7.82
C PHE A 28 10.12 -0.27 -7.39
N SER A 29 9.28 0.53 -6.75
CA SER A 29 9.61 1.89 -6.32
C SER A 29 10.39 1.92 -5.00
N CYS A 30 10.12 0.97 -4.11
CA CYS A 30 10.80 0.83 -2.82
C CYS A 30 12.04 -0.07 -2.94
N ARG A 31 13.09 0.45 -3.59
CA ARG A 31 14.37 -0.27 -3.72
C ARG A 31 14.92 -0.65 -2.34
N GLY A 32 15.00 -1.95 -2.06
CA GLY A 32 15.50 -2.49 -0.79
C GLY A 32 14.45 -3.22 0.06
N LEU A 33 13.17 -3.20 -0.35
CA LEU A 33 12.13 -4.01 0.27
C LEU A 33 11.77 -5.21 -0.60
N THR A 34 11.59 -6.36 0.04
CA THR A 34 11.03 -7.55 -0.59
C THR A 34 9.51 -7.40 -0.76
N TRP A 35 8.93 -8.15 -1.69
CA TRP A 35 7.48 -8.19 -1.89
C TRP A 35 6.72 -8.52 -0.59
N ASN A 36 7.24 -9.48 0.21
CA ASN A 36 6.64 -9.82 1.51
C ASN A 36 6.69 -8.67 2.51
N GLN A 37 7.79 -7.91 2.58
CA GLN A 37 7.89 -6.76 3.49
C GLN A 37 6.91 -5.65 3.09
N VAL A 38 6.76 -5.40 1.79
CA VAL A 38 5.77 -4.44 1.28
C VAL A 38 4.36 -4.94 1.57
N PHE A 39 4.06 -6.21 1.30
CA PHE A 39 2.75 -6.80 1.58
C PHE A 39 2.38 -6.68 3.05
N LEU A 40 3.28 -7.08 3.97
CA LEU A 40 3.04 -7.02 5.41
C LEU A 40 2.78 -5.58 5.89
N GLU A 41 3.54 -4.61 5.38
CA GLU A 41 3.36 -3.22 5.77
C GLU A 41 2.05 -2.62 5.20
N VAL A 42 1.71 -2.92 3.94
CA VAL A 42 0.43 -2.50 3.34
C VAL A 42 -0.76 -3.17 4.03
N ASP A 43 -0.67 -4.46 4.34
CA ASP A 43 -1.69 -5.20 5.10
C ASP A 43 -1.87 -4.60 6.51
N ARG A 44 -0.77 -4.27 7.20
CA ARG A 44 -0.81 -3.55 8.48
C ARG A 44 -1.53 -2.21 8.34
N LEU A 45 -1.19 -1.41 7.33
CA LEU A 45 -1.81 -0.11 7.05
C LEU A 45 -3.30 -0.24 6.68
N SER A 46 -3.66 -1.31 5.99
CA SER A 46 -5.06 -1.59 5.66
C SER A 46 -5.87 -1.93 6.91
N ARG A 47 -5.30 -2.73 7.83
CA ARG A 47 -5.95 -3.07 9.11
C ARG A 47 -6.10 -1.86 10.05
N THR A 48 -5.20 -0.87 9.95
CA THR A 48 -5.32 0.39 10.70
C THR A 48 -6.16 1.45 9.98
N GLY A 49 -6.74 1.12 8.82
CA GLY A 49 -7.59 2.03 8.05
C GLY A 49 -6.85 3.17 7.35
N GLN A 50 -5.52 3.09 7.24
CA GLN A 50 -4.70 4.11 6.58
C GLN A 50 -4.70 3.98 5.05
N VAL A 51 -4.96 2.77 4.54
CA VAL A 51 -5.12 2.48 3.11
C VAL A 51 -6.23 1.44 2.91
N CYS A 52 -6.65 1.23 1.67
CA CYS A 52 -7.51 0.13 1.27
C CYS A 52 -6.72 -0.86 0.41
N LEU A 53 -6.62 -2.10 0.86
CA LEU A 53 -6.06 -3.21 0.10
C LEU A 53 -7.19 -4.06 -0.50
N THR A 54 -7.21 -4.20 -1.82
CA THR A 54 -8.21 -5.01 -2.53
C THR A 54 -7.51 -6.09 -3.35
N GLN A 55 -7.89 -7.35 -3.13
CA GLN A 55 -7.43 -8.45 -3.97
C GLN A 55 -8.34 -8.56 -5.20
N GLN A 56 -7.81 -8.31 -6.41
CA GLN A 56 -8.56 -8.49 -7.65
C GLN A 56 -8.51 -9.94 -8.14
N ARG A 57 -7.37 -10.62 -7.95
CA ARG A 57 -7.15 -12.03 -8.29
C ARG A 57 -6.02 -12.60 -7.42
N PRO A 58 -5.81 -13.93 -7.38
CA PRO A 58 -4.70 -14.54 -6.64
C PRO A 58 -3.36 -13.89 -7.00
N GLY A 59 -2.64 -13.38 -5.99
CA GLY A 59 -1.34 -12.73 -6.16
C GLY A 59 -1.36 -11.32 -6.75
N TYR A 60 -2.54 -10.72 -7.02
CA TYR A 60 -2.62 -9.35 -7.55
C TYR A 60 -3.52 -8.49 -6.67
N TYR A 61 -2.90 -7.49 -6.05
CA TYR A 61 -3.52 -6.64 -5.06
C TYR A 61 -3.40 -5.19 -5.48
N ILE A 62 -4.50 -4.45 -5.38
CA ILE A 62 -4.59 -3.02 -5.63
C ILE A 62 -4.63 -2.29 -4.29
N VAL A 63 -3.90 -1.19 -4.20
CA VAL A 63 -3.82 -0.34 -3.01
C VAL A 63 -4.29 1.07 -3.34
N ALA A 64 -5.17 1.62 -2.50
CA ALA A 64 -5.69 2.97 -2.68
C ALA A 64 -5.84 3.69 -1.33
N PRO A 65 -5.94 5.04 -1.32
CA PRO A 65 -6.29 5.77 -0.12
C PRO A 65 -7.68 5.37 0.43
N PRO A 66 -7.95 5.54 1.74
CA PRO A 66 -9.22 5.13 2.36
C PRO A 66 -10.47 5.75 1.72
N THR A 67 -10.31 6.96 1.17
CA THR A 67 -11.38 7.74 0.53
C THR A 67 -11.69 7.30 -0.90
N ALA A 68 -10.85 6.45 -1.52
CA ALA A 68 -11.03 6.00 -2.90
C ALA A 68 -12.08 4.88 -3.05
N ARG A 69 -12.71 4.41 -1.97
CA ARG A 69 -13.79 3.40 -1.99
C ARG A 69 -15.14 3.87 -2.57
N ARG A 70 -15.22 5.08 -3.16
CA ARG A 70 -16.42 5.55 -3.88
C ARG A 70 -16.25 5.31 -5.38
N GLY A 71 -16.70 4.15 -5.88
CA GLY A 71 -16.98 3.98 -7.32
C GLY A 71 -16.37 2.77 -8.02
N LEU A 72 -16.20 1.63 -7.33
CA LEU A 72 -16.14 0.33 -8.01
C LEU A 72 -17.49 -0.38 -7.85
#